data_AF-A0A7C6M3R1-F1
#
_entry.id   AF-A0A7C6M3R1-F1
#
_cell.length_a   1.000
_cell.length_b   1.000
_cell.length_c   1.000
_cell.angle_alpha   90.00
_cell.angle_beta   90.00
_cell.angle_gamma   90.00
#
_symmetry.space_group_name_H-M   'P 1'
#
loop_
_entity.id
_entity.type
_entity.pdbx_description
1 polymer ?
#
loop_
_entity_poly.entity_id
_entity_poly.type
_entity_poly.pdbx_seq_one_letter_code
_entity_poly.pdbx_strand_id
1 'polypeptide(L)' 'MSKVSVRIGLMLAILACTVSCKRRSSDVIGMFDLKYTLAYDLDDKGQLLSLWDDIHTVSTLQGVVNRDQPRLFINYV' A
#
# COMPACT_ATOMS: atom_id res chain seq x y z
N MET A 1 15.42 -35.41 32.02
CA MET A 1 15.48 -34.61 30.77
C MET A 1 16.76 -33.78 30.79
N SER A 2 17.62 -33.88 29.78
CA SER A 2 18.91 -33.17 29.76
C SER A 2 18.69 -31.66 29.59
N LYS A 3 19.43 -30.84 30.34
CA LYS A 3 19.39 -29.36 30.26
C LYS A 3 19.63 -28.84 28.83
N VAL A 4 20.30 -29.65 27.99
CA VAL A 4 20.59 -29.38 26.58
C VAL A 4 19.33 -29.47 25.71
N SER A 5 18.49 -30.50 25.89
CA SER A 5 17.24 -30.65 25.13
C SER A 5 16.25 -29.52 25.41
N VAL A 6 16.24 -29.00 26.64
CA VAL A 6 15.40 -27.85 27.03
C VAL A 6 15.87 -26.57 26.33
N ARG A 7 17.19 -26.35 26.23
CA ARG A 7 17.77 -25.18 25.55
C ARG A 7 17.52 -25.21 24.04
N ILE A 8 17.64 -26.38 23.41
CA ILE A 8 17.37 -26.55 21.98
C ILE A 8 15.88 -26.32 21.68
N GLY A 9 14.99 -26.86 22.51
CA GLY A 9 13.55 -26.61 22.39
C GLY A 9 13.19 -25.12 22.53
N LEU A 10 13.83 -24.41 23.47
CA LEU A 10 13.64 -22.98 23.66
C LEU A 10 14.12 -22.15 22.45
N MET A 11 15.29 -22.47 21.90
CA MET A 11 15.84 -21.79 20.71
C MET A 11 14.94 -21.98 19.47
N LEU A 12 14.44 -23.20 19.26
CA LEU A 12 13.50 -23.50 18.16
C LEU A 12 12.17 -22.77 18.32
N ALA A 13 11.65 -22.67 19.55
CA ALA A 13 10.42 -21.93 19.84
C ALA A 13 10.58 -20.41 19.57
N ILE A 14 11.73 -19.83 19.96
CA ILE A 14 12.02 -18.41 19.70
C ILE A 14 12.15 -18.14 18.21
N LEU A 15 12.83 -19.02 17.45
CA LEU A 15 12.95 -18.91 16.00
C LEU A 15 11.60 -19.04 15.28
N ALA A 16 10.70 -19.90 15.77
CA ALA A 16 9.36 -20.02 15.21
C ALA A 16 8.51 -18.77 15.48
N CYS A 17 8.65 -18.15 16.66
CA CYS A 17 7.92 -16.93 17.02
C CYS A 17 8.33 -15.71 16.17
N THR A 18 9.58 -15.62 15.72
CA THR A 18 10.03 -14.49 14.88
C THR A 18 9.52 -14.59 13.44
N VAL A 19 9.29 -15.80 12.92
CA VAL A 19 8.73 -16.03 11.57
C VAL A 19 7.23 -15.75 11.51
N SER A 20 6.52 -15.87 12.64
CA SER A 20 5.05 -15.84 12.67
C SER A 20 4.42 -14.43 12.70
N CYS A 21 5.22 -13.37 12.64
CA CYS A 21 4.72 -11.99 12.58
C CYS A 21 4.22 -11.67 11.15
N LYS A 22 3.10 -12.29 10.74
CA LYS A 22 2.36 -11.83 9.55
C LYS A 22 1.83 -10.42 9.85
N ARG A 23 2.35 -9.43 9.13
CA ARG A 23 1.83 -8.06 9.16
C ARG A 23 0.37 -8.10 8.69
N ARG A 24 -0.57 -7.91 9.62
CA ARG A 24 -2.00 -7.89 9.31
C ARG A 24 -2.28 -6.63 8.50
N SER A 25 -2.45 -6.75 7.18
CA SER A 25 -2.90 -5.63 6.37
C SER A 25 -4.37 -5.34 6.68
N SER A 26 -4.73 -4.06 6.70
CA SER A 26 -6.13 -3.65 6.72
C SER A 26 -6.83 -4.17 5.46
N ASP A 27 -8.02 -4.74 5.61
CA ASP A 27 -8.90 -5.10 4.48
C ASP A 27 -9.69 -3.89 3.96
N VAL A 28 -9.47 -2.70 4.54
CA VAL A 28 -10.09 -1.47 4.06
C VAL A 28 -9.44 -1.05 2.75
N ILE A 29 -10.27 -0.86 1.73
CA ILE A 29 -9.86 -0.32 0.44
C ILE A 29 -10.11 1.20 0.46
N GLY A 30 -9.05 1.99 0.27
CA GLY A 30 -9.16 3.43 0.15
C GLY A 30 -9.71 3.86 -1.21
N MET A 31 -10.38 5.00 -1.23
CA MET A 31 -10.80 5.68 -2.47
C MET A 31 -10.18 7.08 -2.48
N PHE A 32 -9.54 7.44 -3.58
CA PHE A 32 -9.05 8.79 -3.83
C PHE A 32 -9.89 9.43 -4.94
N ASP A 33 -10.43 10.62 -4.68
CA ASP A 33 -11.32 11.31 -5.61
C ASP A 33 -10.58 12.40 -6.39
N LEU A 34 -10.45 12.21 -7.70
CA LEU A 34 -9.88 13.19 -8.62
C LEU A 34 -10.94 14.11 -9.24
N LYS A 35 -12.22 14.06 -8.83
CA LYS A 35 -13.25 14.94 -9.39
C LYS A 35 -12.93 16.44 -9.35
N TYR A 36 -12.06 16.89 -8.44
CA TYR A 36 -11.60 18.28 -8.43
C TYR A 36 -10.89 18.68 -9.74
N THR A 37 -10.30 17.73 -10.47
CA THR A 37 -9.63 18.01 -11.74
C THR A 37 -10.60 18.32 -12.87
N LEU A 38 -11.89 18.00 -12.72
CA LEU A 38 -12.92 18.34 -13.71
C LEU A 38 -13.14 19.86 -13.81
N ALA A 39 -12.70 20.62 -12.80
CA ALA A 39 -12.76 22.07 -12.80
C ALA A 39 -11.55 22.73 -13.49
N TYR A 40 -10.57 21.96 -13.95
CA TYR A 40 -9.37 22.52 -14.57
C TYR A 40 -9.67 23.03 -15.97
N ASP A 41 -9.07 24.16 -16.31
CA ASP A 41 -9.02 24.68 -17.68
C ASP A 41 -7.89 23.99 -18.46
N LEU A 42 -8.23 23.27 -19.53
CA LEU A 42 -7.26 22.54 -20.34
C LEU A 42 -6.57 23.42 -21.40
N ASP A 43 -7.08 24.63 -21.64
CA ASP A 43 -6.42 25.62 -22.47
C ASP A 43 -5.35 26.40 -21.68
N ASP A 44 -5.45 26.39 -20.35
CA ASP A 44 -4.37 26.85 -19.47
C ASP A 44 -3.28 25.78 -19.34
N LYS A 45 -2.11 26.07 -19.91
CA LYS A 45 -0.96 25.15 -19.91
C LYS A 45 -0.51 24.76 -18.49
N GLY A 46 -0.64 25.65 -17.51
CA GLY A 46 -0.27 25.35 -16.13
C GLY A 46 -1.19 24.30 -15.51
N GLN A 47 -2.50 24.51 -15.64
CA GLN A 47 -3.51 23.57 -15.16
C GLN A 47 -3.46 22.22 -15.89
N LEU A 48 -3.22 22.23 -17.21
CA LEU A 48 -3.01 21.00 -17.98
C LEU A 48 -1.83 20.17 -17.46
N LEU A 49 -0.71 20.82 -17.12
CA LEU A 49 0.45 20.14 -16.54
C LEU A 49 0.16 19.64 -15.12
N SER A 50 -0.55 20.41 -14.29
CA SER A 50 -0.97 19.95 -12.96
C SER A 50 -1.92 18.76 -13.04
N LEU A 51 -2.84 18.72 -14.00
CA LEU A 51 -3.70 17.57 -14.25
C LEU A 51 -2.88 16.32 -14.57
N TRP A 52 -1.88 16.47 -15.44
CA TRP A 52 -0.97 15.39 -15.78
C TRP A 52 -0.21 14.89 -14.55
N ASP A 53 0.33 15.81 -13.73
CA ASP A 53 1.08 15.48 -12.51
C ASP A 53 0.20 14.71 -11.51
N ASP A 54 -1.03 15.18 -11.27
CA ASP A 54 -1.98 14.57 -10.35
C ASP A 54 -2.35 13.15 -10.80
N ILE A 55 -2.82 12.99 -12.05
CA ILE A 55 -3.22 11.67 -12.58
C ILE A 55 -2.04 10.71 -12.57
N HIS A 56 -0.86 11.14 -13.03
CA HIS A 56 0.33 10.32 -13.11
C HIS A 56 0.78 9.86 -11.71
N THR A 57 0.82 10.78 -10.75
CA THR A 57 1.24 10.51 -9.37
C THR A 57 0.31 9.52 -8.69
N VAL A 58 -1.01 9.77 -8.72
CA VAL A 58 -1.98 8.91 -8.03
C VAL A 58 -2.07 7.53 -8.69
N SER A 59 -1.97 7.44 -10.02
CA SER A 59 -1.96 6.15 -10.74
C SER A 59 -0.71 5.33 -10.42
N THR A 60 0.46 5.99 -10.32
CA THR A 60 1.71 5.34 -9.89
C THR A 60 1.59 4.83 -8.46
N LEU A 61 1.05 5.65 -7.55
CA LEU A 61 0.80 5.28 -6.17
C LEU A 61 -0.15 4.08 -6.08
N GLN A 62 -1.21 4.05 -6.89
CA GLN A 62 -2.14 2.92 -6.94
C GLN A 62 -1.42 1.63 -7.34
N GLY A 63 -0.53 1.66 -8.32
CA GLY A 63 0.29 0.48 -8.68
C GLY A 63 1.16 -0.02 -7.53
N VAL A 64 1.80 0.90 -6.79
CA VAL A 64 2.64 0.55 -5.62
C VAL A 64 1.78 -0.02 -4.49
N VAL A 65 0.69 0.65 -4.14
CA VAL A 65 -0.20 0.27 -3.05
C VAL A 65 -0.92 -1.05 -3.36
N ASN A 66 -1.32 -1.26 -4.61
CA ASN A 66 -2.04 -2.46 -5.05
C ASN A 66 -1.11 -3.63 -5.45
N ARG A 67 0.20 -3.54 -5.19
CA ARG A 67 1.20 -4.52 -5.64
C ARG A 67 0.84 -5.99 -5.37
N ASP A 68 0.31 -6.27 -4.18
CA ASP A 68 -0.01 -7.65 -3.75
C ASP A 68 -1.51 -7.92 -3.70
N GLN A 69 -2.33 -6.88 -3.50
CA GLN A 69 -3.78 -6.95 -3.41
C GLN A 69 -4.39 -5.55 -3.58
N PRO A 70 -5.65 -5.42 -4.02
CA PRO A 70 -6.34 -4.13 -4.12
C PRO A 70 -6.46 -3.44 -2.75
N ARG A 71 -5.97 -2.20 -2.66
CA ARG A 71 -5.98 -1.37 -1.45
C ARG A 71 -6.32 0.10 -1.72
N LEU A 72 -6.23 0.55 -2.97
CA LEU A 72 -6.58 1.90 -3.42
C LEU A 72 -7.32 1.85 -4.75
N PHE A 73 -8.45 2.57 -4.82
CA PHE A 73 -9.12 2.93 -6.08
C PHE A 73 -9.10 4.45 -6.28
N ILE A 74 -9.15 4.85 -7.54
CA ILE A 74 -9.18 6.25 -7.96
C ILE A 74 -10.52 6.48 -8.65
N ASN A 75 -11.23 7.52 -8.23
CA ASN A 75 -12.40 8.02 -8.93
C ASN A 75 -12.00 9.18 -9.84
N TYR A 76 -12.04 8.98 -11.15
CA TYR A 76 -11.62 9.99 -12.14
C TYR A 76 -12.75 10.95 -12.56
N VAL A 77 -14.02 10.59 -12.31
CA VAL A 77 -15.21 11.27 -12.86
C VAL A 77 -16.34 11.38 -11.85
#